data_AF-A0A4R9EQI9-F1
#
_entry.id   AF-A0A4R9EQI9-F1
#
_cell.length_a   1.000
_cell.length_b   1.000
_cell.length_c   1.000
_cell.angle_alpha   90.00
_cell.angle_beta   90.00
_cell.angle_gamma   90.00
#
_symmetry.space_group_name_H-M   'P 1'
#
loop_
_entity.id
_entity.type
_entity.pdbx_description
1 polymer ?
#
loop_
_entity_poly.entity_id
_entity_poly.type
_entity_poly.pdbx_seq_one_letter_code
_entity_poly.pdbx_strand_id
1 'polypeptide(L)'
;MATIDRHATALALAHALSAAERGLAVIPLSRTKLPALRSPHHEQPEPTPCHGECGRPGHGVYDASTDPRRIRELFAAAPWASGYGIACGLPPHHLIGIDLDTKSGTDASAALRELALRHLFTIPATVVVVTPSGGRHIWLAGPPDVVIPNSAGRLAPGIDIRGAGGYLVGPGSRTEHGVYSTVPGTAQLPPGACPPALLRLLMPPPRAHHTGPSKPQVQPGQGLVQFVLAAHEGQRNTRLFWAACRAYENGIGEALSGELTDAALRVGLTEREARSTIASAARLTGHA
;
A
#
# COMPACT_ATOMS: atom_id res chain seq x y z
N MET A 1 -4.72 -4.88 33.34
CA MET A 1 -4.40 -4.88 31.89
C MET A 1 -4.95 -6.12 31.19
N ALA A 2 -4.64 -7.35 31.64
CA ALA A 2 -5.09 -8.60 30.99
C ALA A 2 -6.60 -8.71 30.69
N THR A 3 -7.49 -8.25 31.58
CA THR A 3 -8.95 -8.31 31.37
C THR A 3 -9.44 -7.34 30.29
N ILE A 4 -8.83 -6.16 30.22
CA ILE A 4 -9.18 -5.12 29.24
C ILE A 4 -8.73 -5.56 27.84
N ASP A 5 -7.54 -6.14 27.73
CA ASP A 5 -7.03 -6.61 26.44
C ASP A 5 -7.82 -7.83 25.95
N ARG A 6 -8.22 -8.77 26.82
CA ARG A 6 -9.13 -9.88 26.44
C ARG A 6 -10.48 -9.38 25.94
N HIS A 7 -11.05 -8.36 26.57
CA HIS A 7 -12.33 -7.79 26.13
C HIS A 7 -12.21 -7.09 24.78
N ALA A 8 -11.13 -6.32 24.56
CA ALA A 8 -10.86 -5.67 23.29
C ALA A 8 -10.70 -6.69 22.15
N THR A 9 -9.98 -7.78 22.40
CA THR A 9 -9.82 -8.89 21.43
C THR A 9 -11.14 -9.57 21.11
N ALA A 10 -12.00 -9.81 22.11
CA ALA A 10 -13.31 -10.41 21.88
C ALA A 10 -14.22 -9.53 21.00
N LEU A 11 -14.24 -8.22 21.24
CA LEU A 11 -14.99 -7.27 20.41
C LEU A 11 -14.41 -7.17 18.99
N ALA A 12 -13.09 -7.08 18.87
CA ALA A 12 -12.42 -7.04 17.57
C ALA A 12 -12.71 -8.31 16.74
N LEU A 13 -12.68 -9.49 17.37
CA LEU A 13 -13.04 -10.76 16.75
C LEU A 13 -14.51 -10.76 16.29
N ALA A 14 -15.44 -10.28 17.12
CA ALA A 14 -16.86 -10.22 16.75
C ALA A 14 -17.09 -9.33 15.52
N HIS A 15 -16.44 -8.17 15.46
CA HIS A 15 -16.51 -7.29 14.28
C HIS A 15 -15.85 -7.91 13.05
N ALA A 16 -14.70 -8.58 13.21
CA ALA A 16 -14.02 -9.28 12.13
C ALA A 16 -14.89 -10.39 11.52
N LEU A 17 -15.56 -11.17 12.36
CA LEU A 17 -16.50 -12.22 11.91
C LEU A 17 -17.71 -11.62 11.17
N SER A 18 -18.28 -10.52 11.68
CA SER A 18 -19.38 -9.83 11.00
C SER A 18 -18.95 -9.25 9.63
N ALA A 19 -17.71 -8.78 9.50
CA ALA A 19 -17.16 -8.37 8.21
C ALA A 19 -16.97 -9.58 7.26
N ALA A 20 -16.50 -10.71 7.77
CA ALA A 20 -16.31 -11.94 7.00
C ALA A 20 -17.63 -12.52 6.47
N GLU A 21 -18.72 -12.43 7.23
CA GLU A 21 -20.08 -12.78 6.77
C GLU A 21 -20.53 -11.97 5.55
N ARG A 22 -19.96 -10.77 5.36
CA ARG A 22 -20.19 -9.90 4.20
C ARG A 22 -19.20 -10.16 3.04
N GLY A 23 -18.41 -11.23 3.14
CA GLY A 23 -17.40 -11.61 2.16
C GLY A 23 -16.12 -10.77 2.22
N LEU A 24 -15.85 -10.06 3.32
CA LEU A 24 -14.63 -9.27 3.49
C LEU A 24 -13.56 -10.12 4.17
N ALA A 25 -12.43 -10.36 3.51
CA ALA A 25 -11.32 -11.09 4.10
C ALA A 25 -10.62 -10.24 5.16
N VAL A 26 -10.42 -10.79 6.36
CA VAL A 26 -9.94 -10.03 7.52
C VAL A 26 -8.70 -10.64 8.19
N ILE A 27 -7.92 -9.77 8.85
CA ILE A 27 -6.76 -10.12 9.68
C ILE A 27 -6.82 -9.41 11.04
N PRO A 28 -6.27 -9.98 12.12
CA PRO A 28 -6.15 -9.27 13.39
C PRO A 28 -5.11 -8.14 13.31
N LEU A 29 -5.42 -6.98 13.90
CA LEU A 29 -4.51 -5.84 14.03
C LEU A 29 -4.24 -5.49 15.49
N SER A 30 -3.04 -4.99 15.76
CA SER A 30 -2.67 -4.40 17.04
C SER A 30 -3.20 -2.96 17.18
N ARG A 31 -2.98 -2.34 18.36
CA ARG A 31 -3.35 -0.94 18.63
C ARG A 31 -2.65 0.07 17.70
N THR A 32 -1.51 -0.31 17.13
CA THR A 32 -0.74 0.49 16.16
C THR A 32 -1.22 0.30 14.72
N LYS A 33 -2.30 -0.47 14.51
CA LYS A 33 -2.92 -0.78 13.20
C LYS A 33 -2.07 -1.68 12.30
N LEU A 34 -0.99 -2.25 12.83
CA LEU A 34 -0.17 -3.23 12.13
C LEU A 34 -0.74 -4.64 12.34
N PRO A 35 -0.49 -5.59 11.42
CA PRO A 35 -0.86 -6.99 11.63
C PRO A 35 -0.38 -7.49 13.00
N ALA A 36 -1.28 -8.11 13.74
CA ALA A 36 -1.03 -8.45 15.14
C ALA A 36 -0.04 -9.61 15.29
N LEU A 37 0.08 -10.46 14.27
CA LEU A 37 0.98 -11.60 14.25
C LEU A 37 2.29 -11.22 13.57
N ARG A 38 3.40 -11.55 14.25
CA ARG A 38 4.75 -11.34 13.73
C ARG A 38 5.03 -12.37 12.63
N SER A 39 5.75 -11.96 11.59
CA SER A 39 6.17 -12.86 10.53
C SER A 39 6.93 -14.06 11.07
N PRO A 40 6.64 -15.29 10.60
CA PRO A 40 7.36 -16.48 11.03
C PRO A 40 8.77 -16.58 10.41
N HIS A 41 9.15 -15.59 9.60
CA HIS A 41 10.45 -15.44 8.94
C HIS A 41 11.30 -14.30 9.54
N HIS A 42 10.87 -13.68 10.64
CA HIS A 42 11.49 -12.47 11.19
C HIS A 42 12.94 -12.62 11.70
N GLU A 43 13.40 -13.83 11.96
CA GLU A 43 14.79 -14.11 12.39
C GLU A 43 15.70 -14.49 11.22
N GLN A 44 15.15 -14.64 10.01
CA GLN A 44 15.95 -14.96 8.84
C GLN A 44 16.76 -13.72 8.42
N PRO A 45 18.08 -13.86 8.17
CA PRO A 45 18.93 -12.73 7.77
C PRO A 45 18.46 -12.08 6.47
N GLU A 46 17.97 -12.90 5.53
CA GLU A 46 17.37 -12.48 4.26
C GLU A 46 16.04 -13.20 4.08
N PRO A 47 14.94 -12.69 4.67
CA PRO A 47 13.65 -13.35 4.57
C PRO A 47 13.13 -13.27 3.14
N THR A 48 12.93 -14.44 2.52
CA THR A 48 12.25 -14.53 1.22
C THR A 48 10.79 -14.07 1.38
N PRO A 49 10.22 -13.31 0.41
CA PRO A 49 8.80 -13.00 0.42
C PRO A 49 7.97 -14.27 0.52
N CYS A 50 7.13 -14.35 1.53
CA CYS A 50 6.18 -15.44 1.76
C CYS A 50 4.81 -14.81 2.00
N HIS A 51 3.82 -15.23 1.22
CA HIS A 51 2.42 -14.81 1.28
C HIS A 51 1.53 -15.90 1.89
N GLY A 52 2.12 -16.80 2.70
CA GLY A 52 1.40 -17.87 3.39
C GLY A 52 1.73 -19.28 2.90
N GLU A 53 2.59 -19.41 1.88
CA GLU A 53 2.96 -20.71 1.29
C GLU A 53 3.62 -21.65 2.32
N CYS A 54 4.24 -21.11 3.37
CA CYS A 54 4.83 -21.91 4.45
C CYS A 54 3.82 -22.50 5.44
N GLY A 55 2.52 -22.21 5.30
CA GLY A 55 1.44 -22.76 6.12
C GLY A 55 1.36 -22.20 7.55
N ARG A 56 2.33 -21.39 7.99
CA ARG A 56 2.32 -20.71 9.29
C ARG A 56 1.59 -19.36 9.19
N PRO A 57 0.98 -18.84 10.27
CA PRO A 57 0.45 -17.48 10.26
C PRO A 57 1.56 -16.43 10.48
N GLY A 58 1.28 -15.17 10.17
CA GLY A 58 2.16 -14.00 10.35
C GLY A 58 2.53 -13.25 9.05
N HIS A 59 1.89 -13.51 7.92
CA HIS A 59 2.17 -12.89 6.62
C HIS A 59 1.36 -11.61 6.37
N GLY A 60 0.89 -10.97 7.43
CA GLY A 60 0.15 -9.71 7.35
C GLY A 60 -1.17 -9.88 6.58
N VAL A 61 -1.40 -9.02 5.60
CA VAL A 61 -2.63 -9.04 4.78
C VAL A 61 -2.83 -10.32 3.99
N TYR A 62 -1.76 -11.07 3.72
CA TYR A 62 -1.86 -12.34 2.99
C TYR A 62 -2.46 -13.47 3.84
N ASP A 63 -2.53 -13.31 5.17
CA ASP A 63 -3.29 -14.23 6.02
C ASP A 63 -4.80 -13.91 6.07
N ALA A 64 -5.26 -12.88 5.35
CA ALA A 64 -6.66 -12.47 5.40
C ALA A 64 -7.58 -13.58 4.95
N SER A 65 -8.64 -13.81 5.73
CA SER A 65 -9.58 -14.89 5.45
C SER A 65 -11.01 -14.46 5.68
N THR A 66 -11.94 -15.06 4.96
CA THR A 66 -13.38 -15.03 5.23
C THR A 66 -13.85 -16.26 6.00
N ASP A 67 -13.00 -17.27 6.20
CA ASP A 67 -13.37 -18.48 6.95
C ASP A 67 -13.42 -18.17 8.46
N PRO A 68 -14.59 -18.30 9.12
CA PRO A 68 -14.72 -18.08 10.55
C PRO A 68 -13.76 -18.90 11.41
N ARG A 69 -13.40 -20.13 10.99
CA ARG A 69 -12.46 -20.97 11.72
C ARG A 69 -11.07 -20.36 11.68
N ARG A 70 -10.58 -20.04 10.47
CA ARG A 70 -9.28 -19.40 10.29
C ARG A 70 -9.18 -18.06 11.02
N ILE A 71 -10.22 -17.23 10.98
CA ILE A 71 -10.24 -15.94 11.71
C ILE A 71 -10.10 -16.18 13.22
N ARG A 72 -10.83 -17.14 13.78
CA ARG A 72 -10.72 -17.48 15.21
C ARG A 72 -9.32 -17.97 15.58
N GLU A 73 -8.68 -18.78 14.73
CA GLU A 73 -7.30 -19.23 14.93
C GLU A 73 -6.32 -18.05 14.94
N LEU A 74 -6.45 -17.11 14.01
CA LEU A 74 -5.60 -15.91 13.95
C LEU A 74 -5.76 -15.04 15.20
N PHE A 75 -6.98 -14.83 15.66
CA PHE A 75 -7.24 -14.08 16.90
C PHE A 75 -6.80 -14.83 18.16
N ALA A 76 -6.90 -16.17 18.18
CA ALA A 76 -6.37 -16.97 19.27
C ALA A 76 -4.83 -16.90 19.36
N ALA A 77 -4.16 -16.84 18.21
CA ALA A 77 -2.71 -16.63 18.13
C ALA A 77 -2.29 -15.18 18.48
N ALA A 78 -3.22 -14.23 18.40
CA ALA A 78 -3.00 -12.82 18.70
C ALA A 78 -3.95 -12.30 19.80
N PRO A 79 -3.84 -12.78 21.06
CA PRO A 79 -4.74 -12.39 22.14
C PRO A 79 -4.66 -10.90 22.55
N TRP A 80 -3.71 -10.14 21.98
CA TRP A 80 -3.55 -8.69 22.13
C TRP A 80 -4.15 -7.88 20.97
N ALA A 81 -4.75 -8.52 19.97
CA ALA A 81 -5.37 -7.83 18.84
C ALA A 81 -6.52 -6.93 19.32
N SER A 82 -6.46 -5.65 19.01
CA SER A 82 -7.49 -4.67 19.42
C SER A 82 -8.35 -4.19 18.25
N GLY A 83 -8.12 -4.73 17.05
CA GLY A 83 -8.85 -4.40 15.84
C GLY A 83 -8.62 -5.44 14.76
N TYR A 84 -9.06 -5.11 13.56
CA TYR A 84 -8.90 -5.96 12.37
C TYR A 84 -8.71 -5.12 11.12
N GLY A 85 -7.99 -5.71 10.17
CA GLY A 85 -7.76 -5.19 8.84
C GLY A 85 -8.65 -5.93 7.86
N ILE A 86 -9.15 -5.22 6.86
CA ILE A 86 -9.93 -5.79 5.75
C ILE A 86 -9.04 -5.74 4.52
N ALA A 87 -8.69 -6.89 3.97
CA ALA A 87 -7.85 -6.98 2.79
C ALA A 87 -8.57 -6.39 1.57
N CYS A 88 -7.85 -5.54 0.84
CA CYS A 88 -8.33 -4.87 -0.37
C CYS A 88 -7.95 -5.66 -1.62
N GLY A 89 -8.68 -5.43 -2.72
CA GLY A 89 -8.42 -6.04 -4.03
C GLY A 89 -8.80 -7.52 -4.17
N LEU A 90 -9.35 -8.16 -3.14
CA LEU A 90 -9.79 -9.57 -3.18
C LEU A 90 -11.28 -9.71 -3.56
N PRO A 91 -11.68 -10.84 -4.19
CA PRO A 91 -13.08 -11.19 -4.36
C PRO A 91 -13.85 -11.23 -3.03
N PRO A 92 -15.17 -10.99 -3.05
CA PRO A 92 -16.00 -10.69 -4.21
C PRO A 92 -16.05 -9.21 -4.58
N HIS A 93 -15.63 -8.32 -3.67
CA HIS A 93 -15.82 -6.87 -3.83
C HIS A 93 -14.68 -6.16 -4.56
N HIS A 94 -13.50 -6.78 -4.63
CA HIS A 94 -12.26 -6.16 -5.10
C HIS A 94 -12.07 -4.78 -4.47
N LEU A 95 -12.19 -4.76 -3.14
CA LEU A 95 -12.34 -3.54 -2.34
C LEU A 95 -11.21 -2.54 -2.63
N ILE A 96 -11.58 -1.29 -2.91
CA ILE A 96 -10.72 -0.14 -3.05
C ILE A 96 -11.04 0.82 -1.91
N GLY A 97 -10.06 1.10 -1.07
CA GLY A 97 -10.18 2.11 -0.03
C GLY A 97 -9.64 3.46 -0.47
N ILE A 98 -10.45 4.51 -0.34
CA ILE A 98 -9.95 5.89 -0.35
C ILE A 98 -9.81 6.33 1.10
N ASP A 99 -8.59 6.44 1.57
CA ASP A 99 -8.23 6.86 2.93
C ASP A 99 -7.90 8.35 2.91
N LEU A 100 -8.79 9.14 3.50
CA LEU A 100 -8.71 10.59 3.60
C LEU A 100 -8.14 10.95 4.98
N ASP A 101 -6.87 11.35 5.03
CA ASP A 101 -6.20 11.82 6.25
C ASP A 101 -6.38 13.33 6.43
N THR A 102 -6.43 13.77 7.69
CA THR A 102 -6.60 15.15 8.13
C THR A 102 -5.31 15.76 8.70
N LYS A 103 -4.23 14.98 8.84
CA LYS A 103 -3.02 15.35 9.59
C LYS A 103 -2.07 16.35 8.92
N SER A 104 -2.19 16.59 7.62
CA SER A 104 -1.20 17.37 6.83
C SER A 104 -1.56 18.84 6.62
N GLY A 105 -2.53 19.39 7.37
CA GLY A 105 -3.03 20.76 7.12
C GLY A 105 -3.70 20.94 5.76
N THR A 106 -3.99 19.83 5.07
CA THR A 106 -4.71 19.79 3.80
C THR A 106 -6.07 19.14 4.01
N ASP A 107 -7.13 19.74 3.46
CA ASP A 107 -8.47 19.15 3.49
C ASP A 107 -8.58 18.11 2.36
N ALA A 108 -8.21 16.86 2.65
CA ALA A 108 -8.30 15.74 1.72
C ALA A 108 -9.73 15.52 1.21
N SER A 109 -10.75 15.88 2.00
CA SER A 109 -12.15 15.80 1.55
C SER A 109 -12.47 16.89 0.53
N ALA A 110 -11.94 18.10 0.69
CA ALA A 110 -12.03 19.15 -0.33
C ALA A 110 -11.28 18.77 -1.60
N ALA A 111 -10.07 18.23 -1.47
CA ALA A 111 -9.29 17.77 -2.61
C ALA A 111 -10.01 16.65 -3.39
N LEU A 112 -10.66 15.71 -2.71
CA LEU A 112 -11.48 14.70 -3.37
C LEU A 112 -12.68 15.31 -4.09
N ARG A 113 -13.35 16.30 -3.50
CA ARG A 113 -14.44 17.04 -4.16
C ARG A 113 -13.96 17.79 -5.39
N GLU A 114 -12.79 18.41 -5.34
CA GLU A 114 -12.20 19.10 -6.48
C GLU A 114 -11.85 18.12 -7.61
N LEU A 115 -11.26 16.96 -7.27
CA LEU A 115 -11.00 15.88 -8.24
C LEU A 115 -12.30 15.38 -8.88
N ALA A 116 -13.35 15.20 -8.08
CA ALA A 116 -14.67 14.80 -8.53
C ALA A 116 -15.26 15.80 -9.54
N LEU A 117 -15.14 17.11 -9.27
CA LEU A 117 -15.57 18.16 -10.19
C LEU A 117 -14.71 18.20 -11.47
N ARG A 118 -13.38 18.15 -11.34
CA ARG A 118 -12.44 18.23 -12.46
C ARG A 118 -12.55 17.04 -13.42
N HIS A 119 -12.79 15.86 -12.88
CA HIS A 119 -12.84 14.61 -13.65
C HIS A 119 -14.27 14.07 -13.84
N LEU A 120 -15.28 14.86 -13.47
CA LEU A 120 -16.70 14.60 -13.68
C LEU A 120 -17.15 13.23 -13.14
N PHE A 121 -16.93 12.99 -11.85
CA PHE A 121 -17.48 11.83 -11.15
C PHE A 121 -18.16 12.22 -9.84
N THR A 122 -19.01 11.33 -9.34
CA THR A 122 -19.57 11.40 -7.99
C THR A 122 -19.20 10.14 -7.22
N ILE A 123 -19.07 10.25 -5.90
CA ILE A 123 -18.91 9.07 -5.04
C ILE A 123 -20.32 8.49 -4.80
N PRO A 124 -20.59 7.22 -5.14
CA PRO A 124 -21.88 6.61 -4.89
C PRO A 124 -22.14 6.44 -3.39
N ALA A 125 -23.40 6.18 -3.02
CA ALA A 125 -23.71 5.75 -1.66
C ALA A 125 -22.93 4.48 -1.32
N THR A 126 -22.16 4.53 -0.23
CA THR A 126 -21.26 3.44 0.16
C THR A 126 -20.93 3.50 1.65
N VAL A 127 -20.26 2.46 2.17
CA VAL A 127 -19.70 2.45 3.52
C VAL A 127 -18.66 3.56 3.67
N VAL A 128 -18.82 4.37 4.71
CA VAL A 128 -17.84 5.37 5.12
C VAL A 128 -17.47 5.13 6.57
N VAL A 129 -16.18 4.98 6.85
CA VAL A 129 -15.65 4.79 8.20
C VAL A 129 -14.93 6.06 8.63
N VAL A 130 -15.28 6.60 9.79
CA VAL A 130 -14.56 7.70 10.42
C VAL A 130 -13.35 7.15 11.16
N THR A 131 -12.19 7.74 10.93
CA THR A 131 -10.96 7.40 11.64
C THR A 131 -10.88 8.20 12.93
N PRO A 132 -10.17 7.70 13.96
CA PRO A 132 -10.04 8.41 15.23
C PRO A 132 -9.37 9.80 15.12
N SER A 133 -8.57 10.04 14.07
CA SER A 133 -7.96 11.34 13.80
C SER A 133 -8.88 12.33 13.07
N GLY A 134 -10.14 11.96 12.80
CA GLY A 134 -11.11 12.78 12.07
C GLY A 134 -11.08 12.59 10.54
N GLY A 135 -10.23 11.70 10.04
CA GLY A 135 -10.21 11.27 8.64
C GLY A 135 -11.35 10.33 8.29
N ARG A 136 -11.37 9.84 7.04
CA ARG A 136 -12.41 8.93 6.54
C ARG A 136 -11.86 7.86 5.61
N HIS A 137 -12.32 6.63 5.75
CA HIS A 137 -12.19 5.60 4.72
C HIS A 137 -13.49 5.54 3.91
N ILE A 138 -13.43 5.72 2.60
CA ILE A 138 -14.53 5.47 1.66
C ILE A 138 -14.26 4.13 0.98
N TRP A 139 -15.24 3.23 1.03
CA TRP A 139 -15.11 1.89 0.46
C TRP A 139 -15.71 1.86 -0.94
N LEU A 140 -14.99 1.37 -1.93
CA LEU A 140 -15.52 1.20 -3.28
C LEU A 140 -15.27 -0.22 -3.77
N ALA A 141 -16.15 -0.74 -4.61
CA ALA A 141 -15.96 -2.01 -5.31
C ALA A 141 -15.25 -1.75 -6.65
N GLY A 142 -14.12 -2.44 -6.87
CA GLY A 142 -13.43 -2.46 -8.16
C GLY A 142 -13.97 -3.54 -9.09
N PRO A 143 -13.72 -3.46 -10.40
CA PRO A 143 -14.01 -4.56 -11.31
C PRO A 143 -12.98 -5.71 -11.11
N PRO A 144 -13.39 -6.98 -11.30
CA PRO A 144 -12.59 -8.15 -10.94
C PRO A 144 -11.31 -8.34 -11.77
N ASP A 145 -11.28 -7.78 -12.96
CA ASP A 145 -10.19 -7.85 -13.93
C ASP A 145 -9.16 -6.72 -13.80
N VAL A 146 -9.36 -5.78 -12.86
CA VAL A 146 -8.46 -4.65 -12.65
C VAL A 146 -7.81 -4.70 -11.28
N VAL A 147 -6.49 -4.82 -11.27
CA VAL A 147 -5.69 -4.73 -10.05
C VAL A 147 -5.38 -3.26 -9.75
N ILE A 148 -5.92 -2.74 -8.66
CA ILE A 148 -5.61 -1.40 -8.17
C ILE A 148 -4.44 -1.47 -7.20
N PRO A 149 -3.32 -0.76 -7.43
CA PRO A 149 -2.20 -0.74 -6.50
C PRO A 149 -2.50 0.15 -5.30
N ASN A 150 -1.74 -0.03 -4.23
CA ASN A 150 -1.65 0.96 -3.17
C ASN A 150 -0.94 2.22 -3.66
N SER A 151 -1.38 3.39 -3.22
CA SER A 151 -0.65 4.64 -3.46
C SER A 151 -0.87 5.61 -2.31
N ALA A 152 0.16 6.36 -1.92
CA ALA A 152 0.05 7.38 -0.90
C ALA A 152 0.16 8.78 -1.53
N GLY A 153 -0.80 9.66 -1.24
CA GLY A 153 -0.82 11.05 -1.70
C GLY A 153 -0.78 11.30 -3.21
N ARG A 154 -0.96 10.26 -4.05
CA ARG A 154 -0.78 10.37 -5.51
C ARG A 154 -1.85 11.23 -6.19
N LEU A 155 -3.09 11.13 -5.71
CA LEU A 155 -4.20 11.92 -6.25
C LEU A 155 -4.17 13.35 -5.72
N ALA A 156 -3.90 13.49 -4.42
CA ALA A 156 -3.67 14.75 -3.74
C ALA A 156 -3.05 14.46 -2.36
N PRO A 157 -2.38 15.43 -1.72
CA PRO A 157 -1.95 15.31 -0.33
C PRO A 157 -3.10 14.87 0.58
N GLY A 158 -2.84 13.88 1.45
CA GLY A 158 -3.83 13.32 2.37
C GLY A 158 -4.85 12.36 1.74
N ILE A 159 -4.73 12.02 0.45
CA ILE A 159 -5.54 10.97 -0.20
C ILE A 159 -4.67 9.75 -0.50
N ASP A 160 -4.87 8.71 0.28
CA ASP A 160 -4.23 7.40 0.11
C ASP A 160 -5.21 6.40 -0.50
N ILE A 161 -4.70 5.50 -1.33
CA ILE A 161 -5.45 4.42 -1.98
C ILE A 161 -4.98 3.10 -1.40
N ARG A 162 -5.93 2.31 -0.91
CA ARG A 162 -5.73 0.93 -0.43
C ARG A 162 -6.33 -0.04 -1.43
N GLY A 163 -5.47 -0.70 -2.20
CA GLY A 163 -5.82 -1.67 -3.23
C GLY A 163 -5.24 -3.05 -2.92
N ALA A 164 -4.93 -3.85 -3.94
CA ALA A 164 -4.37 -5.18 -3.79
C ALA A 164 -3.09 -5.17 -2.93
N GLY A 165 -2.98 -6.13 -2.00
CA GLY A 165 -1.87 -6.19 -1.03
C GLY A 165 -1.91 -5.11 0.06
N GLY A 166 -2.97 -4.30 0.11
CA GLY A 166 -3.25 -3.36 1.19
C GLY A 166 -4.48 -3.77 2.01
N TYR A 167 -4.71 -3.07 3.11
CA TYR A 167 -5.90 -3.26 3.93
C TYR A 167 -6.43 -1.93 4.48
N LEU A 168 -7.72 -1.93 4.83
CA LEU A 168 -8.36 -0.87 5.61
C LEU A 168 -8.56 -1.33 7.05
N VAL A 169 -8.40 -0.43 8.02
CA VAL A 169 -8.82 -0.73 9.39
C VAL A 169 -10.35 -0.74 9.45
N GLY A 170 -10.93 -1.84 9.93
CA GLY A 170 -12.37 -2.04 9.97
C GLY A 170 -13.06 -1.32 11.15
N PRO A 171 -14.34 -0.97 11.03
CA PRO A 171 -15.11 -0.34 12.10
C PRO A 171 -15.20 -1.25 13.34
N GLY A 172 -15.20 -0.65 14.52
CA GLY A 172 -15.09 -1.32 15.82
C GLY A 172 -13.64 -1.55 16.28
N SER A 173 -12.66 -1.39 15.39
CA SER A 173 -11.24 -1.48 15.75
C SER A 173 -10.82 -0.36 16.70
N ARG A 174 -10.15 -0.72 17.78
CA ARG A 174 -9.62 0.21 18.79
C ARG A 174 -8.12 0.40 18.60
N THR A 175 -7.70 1.66 18.59
CA THR A 175 -6.31 2.10 18.49
C THR A 175 -5.94 2.95 19.70
N GLU A 176 -4.69 3.41 19.75
CA GLU A 176 -4.21 4.38 20.74
C GLU A 176 -4.95 5.72 20.66
N HIS A 177 -5.45 6.08 19.48
CA HIS A 177 -6.12 7.36 19.23
C HIS A 177 -7.64 7.31 19.33
N GLY A 178 -8.23 6.12 19.54
CA GLY A 178 -9.68 5.93 19.63
C GLY A 178 -10.19 4.78 18.79
N VAL A 179 -11.50 4.77 18.51
CA VAL A 179 -12.21 3.68 17.86
C VAL A 179 -12.66 4.10 16.45
N TYR A 180 -12.43 3.23 15.47
CA TYR A 180 -12.97 3.40 14.12
C TYR A 180 -14.48 3.13 14.16
N SER A 181 -15.28 4.00 13.54
CA SER A 181 -16.74 3.83 13.52
C SER A 181 -17.30 4.13 12.14
N THR A 182 -18.41 3.51 11.78
CA THR A 182 -19.11 3.86 10.54
C THR A 182 -19.84 5.18 10.69
N VAL A 183 -19.87 6.00 9.64
CA VAL A 183 -20.79 7.14 9.56
C VAL A 183 -22.22 6.62 9.69
N PRO A 184 -23.08 7.24 10.53
CA PRO A 184 -24.47 6.83 10.69
C PRO A 184 -25.19 6.66 9.34
N GLY A 185 -25.92 5.56 9.19
CA GLY A 185 -26.63 5.21 7.95
C GLY A 185 -25.80 4.53 6.87
N THR A 186 -24.46 4.45 7.00
CA THR A 186 -23.60 3.84 5.97
C THR A 186 -23.19 2.39 6.26
N ALA A 187 -23.36 1.91 7.50
CA ALA A 187 -22.83 0.62 7.95
C ALA A 187 -23.35 -0.60 7.15
N GLN A 188 -24.62 -0.54 6.74
CA GLN A 188 -25.33 -1.61 6.03
C GLN A 188 -25.21 -1.50 4.50
N LEU A 189 -24.62 -0.42 3.98
CA LEU A 189 -24.42 -0.29 2.56
C LEU A 189 -23.36 -1.30 2.08
N PRO A 190 -23.48 -1.83 0.86
CA PRO A 190 -22.35 -2.50 0.22
C PRO A 190 -21.27 -1.48 -0.17
N PRO A 191 -20.03 -1.91 -0.47
CA PRO A 191 -19.08 -1.07 -1.18
C PRO A 191 -19.68 -0.62 -2.53
N GLY A 192 -19.81 0.68 -2.73
CA GLY A 192 -20.37 1.25 -3.97
C GLY A 192 -19.42 1.07 -5.16
N ALA A 193 -19.96 0.87 -6.36
CA ALA A 193 -19.16 0.66 -7.56
C ALA A 193 -18.21 1.84 -7.82
N CYS A 194 -16.91 1.57 -8.04
CA CYS A 194 -15.93 2.61 -8.31
C CYS A 194 -16.30 3.36 -9.61
N PRO A 195 -16.47 4.69 -9.58
CA PRO A 195 -16.79 5.45 -10.79
C PRO A 195 -15.72 5.27 -11.87
N PRO A 196 -16.08 5.04 -13.16
CA PRO A 196 -15.10 4.80 -14.22
C PRO A 196 -14.05 5.92 -14.37
N ALA A 197 -14.43 7.18 -14.14
CA ALA A 197 -13.48 8.28 -14.17
C ALA A 197 -12.48 8.25 -13.01
N LEU A 198 -12.93 7.90 -11.80
CA LEU A 198 -12.02 7.67 -10.68
C LEU A 198 -11.12 6.46 -10.94
N LEU A 199 -11.68 5.35 -11.43
CA LEU A 199 -10.91 4.14 -11.75
C LEU A 199 -9.73 4.42 -12.69
N ARG A 200 -9.95 5.23 -13.74
CA ARG A 200 -8.88 5.69 -14.66
C ARG A 200 -7.78 6.49 -13.96
N LEU A 201 -8.12 7.28 -12.93
CA LEU A 201 -7.12 7.99 -12.13
C LEU A 201 -6.34 7.03 -11.24
N LEU A 202 -6.98 5.97 -10.72
CA LEU A 202 -6.41 4.98 -9.80
C LEU A 202 -5.42 4.04 -10.48
N MET A 203 -5.67 3.70 -11.74
CA MET A 203 -4.77 2.86 -12.53
C MET A 203 -3.45 3.60 -12.80
N PRO A 204 -2.30 2.91 -12.78
CA PRO A 204 -1.10 3.47 -13.37
C PRO A 204 -1.40 3.78 -14.85
N PRO A 205 -0.85 4.86 -15.41
CA PRO A 205 -1.03 5.14 -16.82
C PRO A 205 -0.60 3.91 -17.61
N PRO A 206 -1.35 3.50 -18.66
CA PRO A 206 -0.93 2.39 -19.50
C PRO A 206 0.52 2.65 -19.90
N ARG A 207 1.39 1.66 -19.70
CA ARG A 207 2.76 1.73 -20.21
C ARG A 207 2.60 2.05 -21.68
N ALA A 208 3.01 3.25 -22.10
CA ALA A 208 3.10 3.53 -23.51
C ALA A 208 4.05 2.48 -24.06
N HIS A 209 3.53 1.52 -24.82
CA HIS A 209 4.36 0.79 -25.75
C HIS A 209 4.89 1.86 -26.68
N HIS A 210 6.10 2.35 -26.41
CA HIS A 210 6.80 3.25 -27.29
C HIS A 210 7.23 2.43 -28.52
N THR A 211 6.27 2.10 -29.38
CA THR A 211 6.55 1.94 -30.82
C THR A 211 6.61 3.35 -31.40
N GLY A 212 7.62 4.11 -30.96
CA GLY A 212 7.96 5.39 -31.56
C GLY A 212 8.93 5.15 -32.73
N PRO A 213 8.83 5.92 -33.82
CA PRO A 213 9.77 5.81 -34.93
C PRO A 213 11.19 6.10 -34.41
N SER A 214 12.18 5.38 -34.95
CA SER A 214 13.60 5.55 -34.66
C SER A 214 13.97 7.05 -34.67
N LYS A 215 14.13 7.63 -33.48
CA LYS A 215 14.67 8.98 -33.31
C LYS A 215 16.16 8.87 -32.95
N PRO A 216 16.96 9.88 -33.35
CA PRO A 216 18.41 9.78 -33.44
C PRO A 216 19.03 9.48 -32.07
N GLN A 217 20.15 8.76 -32.14
CA GLN A 217 20.95 8.14 -31.08
C GLN A 217 21.23 9.09 -29.89
N VAL A 218 20.25 9.25 -28.98
CA VAL A 218 20.49 9.74 -27.62
C VAL A 218 21.06 8.56 -26.84
N GLN A 219 22.21 8.76 -26.19
CA GLN A 219 22.93 7.68 -25.51
C GLN A 219 22.00 6.95 -24.53
N PRO A 220 21.93 5.59 -24.57
CA PRO A 220 21.13 4.82 -23.64
C PRO A 220 21.50 5.18 -22.19
N GLY A 221 20.50 5.54 -21.37
CA GLY A 221 20.70 5.77 -19.93
C GLY A 221 20.82 7.23 -19.48
N GLN A 222 20.84 8.23 -20.37
CA GLN A 222 20.92 9.65 -19.96
C GLN A 222 19.82 10.09 -19.00
N GLY A 223 18.59 9.57 -19.16
CA GLY A 223 17.48 9.89 -18.25
C GLY A 223 17.71 9.39 -16.81
N LEU A 224 18.43 8.28 -16.64
CA LEU A 224 18.77 7.73 -15.32
C LEU A 224 19.84 8.58 -14.64
N VAL A 225 20.82 9.05 -15.41
CA VAL A 225 21.85 9.98 -14.93
C VAL A 225 21.21 11.30 -14.46
N GLN A 226 20.32 11.89 -15.26
CA GLN A 226 19.60 13.11 -14.88
C GLN A 226 18.71 12.91 -13.65
N PHE A 227 18.10 11.73 -13.50
CA PHE A 227 17.28 11.40 -12.33
C PHE A 227 18.10 11.39 -11.02
N VAL A 228 19.35 10.92 -11.07
CA VAL A 228 20.29 10.97 -9.94
C VAL A 228 20.74 12.40 -9.68
N LEU A 229 21.08 13.17 -10.72
CA LEU A 229 21.51 14.57 -10.59
C LEU A 229 20.46 15.48 -9.95
N ALA A 230 19.17 15.17 -10.13
CA ALA A 230 18.07 15.89 -9.51
C ALA A 230 17.81 15.52 -8.02
N ALA A 231 18.69 14.75 -7.39
CA ALA A 231 18.52 14.30 -6.00
C ALA A 231 18.83 15.40 -4.98
N HIS A 232 17.92 15.59 -4.02
CA HIS A 232 18.12 16.45 -2.86
C HIS A 232 18.73 15.68 -1.68
N GLU A 233 19.23 16.40 -0.67
CA GLU A 233 19.75 15.80 0.55
C GLU A 233 18.71 14.86 1.20
N GLY A 234 19.16 13.68 1.64
CA GLY A 234 18.30 12.59 2.11
C GLY A 234 17.70 11.69 1.02
N GLN A 235 17.80 12.04 -0.27
CA GLN A 235 17.28 11.21 -1.38
C GLN A 235 18.36 10.63 -2.31
N ARG A 236 19.61 11.06 -2.15
CA ARG A 236 20.74 10.77 -3.06
C ARG A 236 20.99 9.27 -3.24
N ASN A 237 21.09 8.53 -2.13
CA ASN A 237 21.36 7.09 -2.16
C ASN A 237 20.18 6.30 -2.76
N THR A 238 18.95 6.58 -2.30
CA THR A 238 17.74 5.90 -2.79
C THR A 238 17.52 6.11 -4.30
N ARG A 239 17.76 7.33 -4.80
CA ARG A 239 17.61 7.63 -6.22
C ARG A 239 18.70 6.98 -7.08
N LEU A 240 19.94 6.96 -6.58
CA LEU A 240 21.03 6.21 -7.20
C LEU A 240 20.72 4.71 -7.28
N PHE A 241 20.26 4.12 -6.18
CA PHE A 241 19.89 2.71 -6.14
C PHE A 241 18.79 2.38 -7.14
N TRP A 242 17.73 3.20 -7.19
CA TRP A 242 16.65 3.03 -8.15
C TRP A 242 17.13 3.14 -9.60
N ALA A 243 17.96 4.14 -9.90
CA ALA A 243 18.50 4.35 -11.24
C ALA A 243 19.40 3.17 -11.67
N ALA A 244 20.22 2.65 -10.75
CA ALA A 244 21.07 1.50 -11.00
C ALA A 244 20.24 0.22 -11.24
N CYS A 245 19.23 -0.08 -10.41
CA CYS A 245 18.36 -1.25 -10.64
C CYS A 245 17.70 -1.17 -12.04
N ARG A 246 17.19 0.00 -12.41
CA ARG A 246 16.60 0.20 -13.74
C ARG A 246 17.63 0.03 -14.86
N ALA A 247 18.86 0.48 -14.68
CA ALA A 247 19.91 0.28 -15.67
C ALA A 247 20.21 -1.21 -15.89
N TYR A 248 20.34 -2.00 -14.80
CA TYR A 248 20.60 -3.44 -14.90
C TYR A 248 19.40 -4.24 -15.43
N GLU A 249 18.17 -3.92 -15.02
CA GLU A 249 16.95 -4.52 -15.58
C GLU A 249 16.83 -4.33 -17.10
N ASN A 250 17.42 -3.27 -17.64
CA ASN A 250 17.41 -2.96 -19.07
C ASN A 250 18.72 -3.34 -19.78
N GLY A 251 19.62 -4.09 -19.12
CA GLY A 251 20.87 -4.59 -19.70
C GLY A 251 21.94 -3.52 -20.00
N ILE A 252 21.78 -2.29 -19.49
CA ILE A 252 22.73 -1.18 -19.68
C ILE A 252 23.51 -0.83 -18.39
N GLY A 253 23.34 -1.62 -17.32
CA GLY A 253 23.91 -1.35 -16.00
C GLY A 253 25.44 -1.23 -15.98
N GLU A 254 26.14 -2.18 -16.61
CA GLU A 254 27.60 -2.19 -16.69
C GLU A 254 28.14 -0.96 -17.45
N ALA A 255 27.52 -0.63 -18.58
CA ALA A 255 27.91 0.52 -19.39
C ALA A 255 27.66 1.86 -18.67
N LEU A 256 26.58 1.96 -17.89
CA LEU A 256 26.16 3.20 -17.23
C LEU A 256 26.72 3.38 -15.82
N SER A 257 27.40 2.37 -15.26
CA SER A 257 27.92 2.39 -13.89
C SER A 257 28.86 3.58 -13.62
N GLY A 258 29.72 3.92 -14.59
CA GLY A 258 30.60 5.08 -14.49
C GLY A 258 29.83 6.40 -14.39
N GLU A 259 28.88 6.62 -15.30
CA GLU A 259 28.08 7.85 -15.35
C GLU A 259 27.18 8.03 -14.13
N LEU A 260 26.62 6.93 -13.60
CA LEU A 260 25.85 6.96 -12.35
C LEU A 260 26.74 7.25 -11.14
N THR A 261 27.98 6.77 -11.13
CA THR A 261 28.96 7.09 -10.09
C THR A 261 29.29 8.59 -10.12
N ASP A 262 29.57 9.13 -11.30
CA ASP A 262 29.87 10.56 -11.46
C ASP A 262 28.69 11.45 -11.06
N ALA A 263 27.46 11.06 -11.41
CA ALA A 263 26.25 11.76 -10.99
C ALA A 263 26.07 11.73 -9.46
N ALA A 264 26.32 10.58 -8.84
CA ALA A 264 26.25 10.39 -7.39
C ALA A 264 27.26 11.29 -6.65
N LEU A 265 28.49 11.38 -7.16
CA LEU A 265 29.52 12.26 -6.62
C LEU A 265 29.10 13.73 -6.69
N ARG A 266 28.52 14.17 -7.82
CA ARG A 266 28.06 15.57 -8.00
C ARG A 266 26.94 15.96 -7.05
N VAL A 267 26.07 15.02 -6.68
CA VAL A 267 25.03 15.27 -5.68
C VAL A 267 25.51 15.08 -4.24
N GLY A 268 26.79 14.73 -4.02
CA GLY A 268 27.42 14.72 -2.70
C GLY A 268 27.43 13.36 -2.00
N LEU A 269 27.37 12.25 -2.73
CA LEU A 269 27.75 10.92 -2.21
C LEU A 269 29.27 10.74 -2.32
N THR A 270 29.86 9.94 -1.44
CA THR A 270 31.25 9.50 -1.60
C THR A 270 31.36 8.43 -2.69
N GLU A 271 32.55 8.29 -3.29
CA GLU A 271 32.80 7.27 -4.32
C GLU A 271 32.53 5.85 -3.79
N ARG A 272 32.92 5.59 -2.54
CA ARG A 272 32.68 4.31 -1.87
C ARG A 272 31.19 4.02 -1.71
N GLU A 273 30.38 5.01 -1.32
CA GLU A 273 28.93 4.87 -1.19
C GLU A 273 28.25 4.66 -2.55
N ALA A 274 28.68 5.40 -3.56
CA ALA A 274 28.12 5.29 -4.91
C ALA A 274 28.38 3.90 -5.51
N ARG A 275 29.63 3.43 -5.48
CA ARG A 275 30.02 2.10 -5.96
C ARG A 275 29.32 0.99 -5.18
N SER A 276 29.23 1.11 -3.85
CA SER A 276 28.52 0.13 -3.02
C SER A 276 27.03 0.03 -3.39
N THR A 277 26.39 1.18 -3.63
CA THR A 277 24.97 1.26 -4.00
C THR A 277 24.71 0.64 -5.37
N ILE A 278 25.55 0.94 -6.37
CA ILE A 278 25.45 0.36 -7.72
C ILE A 278 25.73 -1.14 -7.69
N ALA A 279 26.74 -1.60 -6.95
CA ALA A 279 27.03 -3.02 -6.79
C ALA A 279 25.89 -3.77 -6.08
N SER A 280 25.20 -3.11 -5.13
CA SER A 280 24.01 -3.66 -4.49
C SER A 280 22.86 -3.86 -5.50
N ALA A 281 22.62 -2.87 -6.35
CA ALA A 281 21.62 -2.96 -7.42
C ALA A 281 21.94 -4.06 -8.44
N ALA A 282 23.21 -4.21 -8.83
CA ALA A 282 23.67 -5.26 -9.73
C ALA A 282 23.40 -6.67 -9.17
N ARG A 283 23.71 -6.90 -7.89
CA ARG A 283 23.45 -8.19 -7.22
C ARG A 283 21.96 -8.51 -7.12
N LEU A 284 21.12 -7.50 -6.87
CA LEU A 284 19.67 -7.69 -6.77
C LEU A 284 19.03 -8.08 -8.11
N THR A 285 19.59 -7.60 -9.23
CA THR A 285 19.00 -7.73 -10.57
C THR A 285 19.62 -8.86 -11.40
N GLY A 286 20.82 -9.33 -11.08
CA GLY A 286 21.52 -10.43 -11.75
C GLY A 286 21.06 -11.86 -11.39
N HIS A 287 19.92 -12.01 -10.71
CA HIS A 287 19.30 -13.31 -10.38
C HIS A 287 17.90 -13.48 -11.01
N ALA A 288 17.60 -12.70 -12.06
CA ALA A 288 16.36 -12.78 -12.83
C ALA A 288 16.58 -13.44 -14.21
#